data_AF-A0A505CWZ7-F1
#
_entry.id   AF-A0A505CWZ7-F1
#
_cell.length_a   1.000
_cell.length_b   1.000
_cell.length_c   1.000
_cell.angle_alpha   90.00
_cell.angle_beta   90.00
_cell.angle_gamma   90.00
#
_symmetry.space_group_name_H-M   'P 1'
#
loop_
_entity.id
_entity.type
_entity.pdbx_description
1 polymer ?
#
loop_
_entity_poly.entity_id
_entity_poly.type
_entity_poly.pdbx_seq_one_letter_code
_entity_poly.pdbx_strand_id
1 'polypeptide(L)'
;MSNKIYLGLKKVFNNEVSVDSFFEKELSYLDYKHIAALSALAFVEDKINANKLKTYSDIVSRFNLDDFSFAIVCLYEMYQDNDIPFPFQERQDIIWSICQSLVDNGNSDYDEYIRRLRCAISGLYQFDRYLVKDNGRELPLYGVWN
;
A
#
# COMPACT_ATOMS: atom_id res chain seq x y z
N MET A 1 8.81 -16.24 -9.51
CA MET A 1 8.55 -15.91 -8.10
C MET A 1 7.24 -15.14 -7.95
N SER A 2 7.03 -14.07 -8.74
CA SER A 2 5.79 -13.27 -8.79
C SER A 2 4.49 -14.07 -8.87
N ASN A 3 4.40 -15.12 -9.70
CA ASN A 3 3.18 -15.92 -9.82
C ASN A 3 2.81 -16.67 -8.51
N LYS A 4 3.80 -17.16 -7.75
CA LYS A 4 3.53 -17.80 -6.44
C LYS A 4 3.03 -16.79 -5.40
N ILE A 5 3.60 -15.59 -5.40
CA ILE A 5 3.19 -14.49 -4.51
C ILE A 5 1.76 -14.08 -4.83
N TYR A 6 1.45 -13.84 -6.10
CA TYR A 6 0.12 -13.46 -6.55
C TYR A 6 -0.94 -14.51 -6.19
N LEU A 7 -0.67 -15.80 -6.46
CA LEU A 7 -1.58 -16.88 -6.05
C LEU A 7 -1.76 -16.94 -4.53
N GLY A 8 -0.70 -16.69 -3.76
CA GLY A 8 -0.78 -16.59 -2.30
C GLY A 8 -1.65 -15.41 -1.85
N LEU A 9 -1.49 -14.25 -2.48
CA LEU A 9 -2.32 -13.07 -2.21
C LEU A 9 -3.78 -13.33 -2.53
N LYS A 10 -4.11 -13.96 -3.66
CA LYS A 10 -5.51 -14.32 -3.98
C LYS A 10 -6.16 -15.18 -2.89
N LYS A 11 -5.40 -16.13 -2.31
CA LYS A 11 -5.86 -16.93 -1.16
C LYS A 11 -6.11 -16.06 0.07
N VAL A 12 -5.24 -15.08 0.33
CA VAL A 12 -5.41 -14.13 1.43
C VAL A 12 -6.65 -13.25 1.24
N PHE A 13 -6.86 -12.70 0.03
CA PHE A 13 -8.06 -11.92 -0.32
C PHE A 13 -9.36 -12.73 -0.31
N ASN A 14 -9.27 -14.06 -0.48
CA ASN A 14 -10.39 -14.99 -0.35
C ASN A 14 -10.59 -15.52 1.08
N ASN A 15 -9.82 -15.03 2.06
CA ASN A 15 -9.80 -15.52 3.45
C ASN A 15 -9.47 -17.02 3.60
N GLU A 16 -8.81 -17.62 2.61
CA GLU A 16 -8.31 -18.99 2.70
C GLU A 16 -7.03 -19.07 3.55
N VAL A 17 -6.30 -17.96 3.64
CA VAL A 17 -5.06 -17.80 4.43
C VAL A 17 -5.12 -16.45 5.15
N SER A 18 -4.74 -16.40 6.42
CA SER A 18 -4.66 -15.12 7.15
C SER A 18 -3.49 -14.27 6.67
N VAL A 19 -3.57 -12.95 6.89
CA VAL A 19 -2.44 -12.06 6.59
C VAL A 19 -1.22 -12.44 7.43
N ASP A 20 -1.39 -12.79 8.71
CA ASP A 20 -0.30 -13.25 9.57
C ASP A 20 0.45 -14.44 8.98
N SER A 21 -0.26 -15.53 8.69
CA SER A 21 0.35 -16.75 8.14
C SER A 21 0.95 -16.56 6.74
N PHE A 22 0.54 -15.52 6.02
CA PHE A 22 1.18 -15.15 4.76
C PHE A 22 2.56 -14.53 4.98
N PHE A 23 2.71 -13.67 5.98
CA PHE A 23 3.96 -12.96 6.32
C PHE A 23 4.90 -13.71 7.26
N GLU A 24 4.46 -14.80 7.91
CA GLU A 24 5.32 -15.70 8.71
C GLU A 24 6.35 -16.47 7.88
N LYS A 25 6.25 -16.43 6.55
CA LYS A 25 7.19 -17.09 5.64
C LYS A 25 8.49 -16.32 5.55
N GLU A 26 9.59 -17.02 5.27
CA GLU A 26 10.85 -16.35 4.92
C GLU A 26 10.67 -15.58 3.59
N LEU A 27 10.56 -14.26 3.70
CA LEU A 27 10.38 -13.33 2.58
C LEU A 27 11.66 -12.51 2.38
N SER A 28 12.13 -12.42 1.14
CA SER A 28 13.25 -11.56 0.78
C SER A 28 12.79 -10.11 0.59
N TYR A 29 13.73 -9.16 0.57
CA TYR A 29 13.44 -7.76 0.22
C TYR A 29 12.70 -7.61 -1.12
N LEU A 30 13.09 -8.40 -2.12
CA LEU A 30 12.43 -8.38 -3.43
C LEU A 30 10.99 -8.92 -3.38
N ASP A 31 10.71 -9.85 -2.45
CA ASP A 31 9.35 -10.34 -2.24
C ASP A 31 8.45 -9.25 -1.70
N TYR A 32 8.91 -8.40 -0.78
CA TYR A 32 8.13 -7.25 -0.29
C TYR A 32 7.71 -6.30 -1.41
N LYS A 33 8.63 -5.97 -2.33
CA LYS A 33 8.29 -5.16 -3.52
C LYS A 33 7.26 -5.83 -4.43
N HIS A 34 7.40 -7.14 -4.66
CA HIS A 34 6.40 -7.89 -5.42
C HIS A 34 5.05 -7.96 -4.70
N ILE A 35 5.04 -8.18 -3.38
CA ILE A 35 3.81 -8.23 -2.58
C ILE A 35 3.12 -6.86 -2.64
N ALA A 36 3.86 -5.76 -2.49
CA ALA A 36 3.32 -4.40 -2.57
C ALA A 36 2.62 -4.12 -3.91
N ALA A 37 3.26 -4.44 -5.03
CA ALA A 37 2.66 -4.25 -6.36
C ALA A 37 1.49 -5.21 -6.61
N LEU A 38 1.65 -6.49 -6.28
CA LEU A 38 0.66 -7.52 -6.56
C LEU A 38 -0.55 -7.47 -5.64
N SER A 39 -0.43 -6.93 -4.42
CA SER A 39 -1.56 -6.75 -3.51
C SER A 39 -2.49 -5.65 -4.00
N ALA A 40 -1.94 -4.56 -4.56
CA ALA A 40 -2.71 -3.51 -5.21
C ALA A 40 -3.48 -4.06 -6.43
N LEU A 41 -2.81 -4.84 -7.29
CA LEU A 41 -3.45 -5.51 -8.42
C LEU A 41 -4.59 -6.44 -7.94
N ALA A 42 -4.31 -7.33 -6.98
CA ALA A 42 -5.30 -8.27 -6.48
C ALA A 42 -6.51 -7.58 -5.81
N PHE A 43 -6.30 -6.43 -5.18
CA PHE A 43 -7.36 -5.61 -4.59
C PHE A 43 -8.25 -4.97 -5.66
N VAL A 44 -7.67 -4.43 -6.74
CA VAL A 44 -8.41 -3.74 -7.82
C VAL A 44 -9.15 -4.71 -8.75
N GLU A 45 -8.56 -5.86 -9.08
CA GLU A 45 -9.20 -6.88 -9.92
C GLU A 45 -10.48 -7.46 -9.30
N ASP A 46 -10.55 -7.45 -7.99
CA ASP A 46 -11.65 -8.00 -7.24
C ASP A 46 -12.70 -6.93 -6.92
N LYS A 47 -14.00 -7.25 -7.07
CA LYS A 47 -15.07 -6.33 -6.64
C LYS A 47 -14.86 -5.91 -5.19
N ILE A 48 -14.58 -4.63 -4.99
CA ILE A 48 -14.26 -4.05 -3.70
C ILE A 48 -15.44 -4.28 -2.75
N ASN A 49 -15.16 -4.97 -1.64
CA ASN A 49 -16.06 -5.07 -0.51
C ASN A 49 -15.26 -4.79 0.77
N ALA A 50 -15.98 -4.53 1.86
CA ALA A 50 -15.36 -4.14 3.12
C ALA A 50 -14.28 -5.13 3.62
N ASN A 51 -14.47 -6.43 3.37
CA ASN A 51 -13.50 -7.45 3.78
C ASN A 51 -12.20 -7.33 2.98
N LYS A 52 -12.27 -7.14 1.65
CA LYS A 52 -11.08 -7.00 0.81
C LYS A 52 -10.32 -5.71 1.10
N LEU A 53 -11.05 -4.63 1.39
CA LEU A 53 -10.44 -3.38 1.83
C LEU A 53 -9.67 -3.57 3.13
N LYS A 54 -10.26 -4.25 4.10
CA LYS A 54 -9.60 -4.61 5.35
C LYS A 54 -8.36 -5.47 5.09
N THR A 55 -8.47 -6.52 4.28
CA THR A 55 -7.34 -7.39 3.92
C THR A 55 -6.20 -6.61 3.27
N TYR A 56 -6.48 -5.73 2.32
CA TYR A 56 -5.46 -4.88 1.70
C TYR A 56 -4.80 -3.97 2.74
N SER A 57 -5.59 -3.36 3.62
CA SER A 57 -5.12 -2.47 4.70
C SER A 57 -4.18 -3.21 5.67
N ASP A 58 -4.55 -4.42 6.07
CA ASP A 58 -3.76 -5.29 6.95
C ASP A 58 -2.47 -5.80 6.30
N ILE A 59 -2.44 -5.91 4.96
CA ILE A 59 -1.21 -6.25 4.21
C ILE A 59 -0.26 -5.06 4.20
N VAL A 60 -0.73 -3.87 3.79
CA VAL A 60 0.15 -2.71 3.64
C VAL A 60 0.67 -2.19 4.97
N SER A 61 -0.08 -2.34 6.06
CA SER A 61 0.35 -1.92 7.42
C SER A 61 1.54 -2.71 7.98
N ARG A 62 1.97 -3.79 7.30
CA ARG A 62 3.15 -4.59 7.66
C ARG A 62 4.41 -4.19 6.92
N PHE A 63 4.29 -3.33 5.92
CA PHE A 63 5.43 -2.85 5.16
C PHE A 63 6.19 -1.79 5.93
N ASN A 64 7.48 -1.67 5.67
CA ASN A 64 8.23 -0.46 6.04
C ASN A 64 7.70 0.74 5.23
N LEU A 65 8.11 1.95 5.63
CA LEU A 65 7.64 3.19 5.01
C LEU A 65 7.82 3.26 3.48
N ASP A 66 8.91 2.72 2.93
CA ASP A 66 9.19 2.80 1.49
C ASP A 66 8.37 1.78 0.69
N ASP A 67 8.24 0.55 1.19
CA ASP A 67 7.40 -0.49 0.61
C ASP A 67 5.91 -0.15 0.73
N PHE A 68 5.52 0.49 1.83
CA PHE A 68 4.19 1.07 2.03
C PHE A 68 3.90 2.16 0.99
N SER A 69 4.74 3.19 0.89
CA SER A 69 4.59 4.25 -0.12
C SER A 69 4.45 3.66 -1.52
N PHE A 70 5.30 2.68 -1.84
CA PHE A 70 5.27 2.00 -3.13
C PHE A 70 3.95 1.26 -3.38
N ALA A 71 3.42 0.54 -2.39
CA ALA A 71 2.14 -0.16 -2.50
C ALA A 71 0.97 0.80 -2.80
N ILE A 72 0.95 1.99 -2.16
CA ILE A 72 -0.11 2.98 -2.36
C ILE A 72 0.03 3.66 -3.74
N VAL A 73 1.26 3.90 -4.21
CA VAL A 73 1.50 4.38 -5.58
C VAL A 73 0.99 3.35 -6.59
N CYS A 74 1.34 2.08 -6.44
CA CYS A 74 0.82 1.02 -7.31
C CYS A 74 -0.71 0.98 -7.30
N LEU A 75 -1.35 1.14 -6.14
CA LEU A 75 -2.81 1.22 -6.05
C LEU A 75 -3.36 2.39 -6.89
N TYR A 76 -2.83 3.59 -6.69
CA TYR A 76 -3.28 4.76 -7.43
C TYR A 76 -3.11 4.60 -8.95
N GLU A 77 -1.93 4.12 -9.37
CA GLU A 77 -1.63 3.86 -10.79
C GLU A 77 -2.55 2.78 -11.36
N MET A 78 -2.89 1.72 -10.62
CA MET A 78 -3.86 0.73 -11.08
C MET A 78 -5.24 1.33 -11.36
N TYR A 79 -5.72 2.29 -10.55
CA TYR A 79 -6.98 2.98 -10.87
C TYR A 79 -6.84 3.85 -12.13
N GLN A 80 -5.73 4.57 -12.28
CA GLN A 80 -5.50 5.42 -13.46
C GLN A 80 -5.33 4.61 -14.75
N ASP A 81 -4.43 3.63 -14.75
CA ASP A 81 -4.04 2.84 -15.92
C ASP A 81 -5.17 1.96 -16.45
N ASN A 82 -6.15 1.62 -15.60
CA ASN A 82 -7.33 0.84 -15.97
C ASN A 82 -8.58 1.71 -16.20
N ASP A 83 -8.44 3.04 -16.26
CA ASP A 83 -9.54 4.00 -16.41
C ASP A 83 -10.68 3.80 -15.37
N ILE A 84 -10.32 3.34 -14.16
CA ILE A 84 -11.29 3.12 -13.07
C ILE A 84 -11.49 4.44 -12.34
N PRO A 85 -12.74 4.93 -12.21
CA PRO A 85 -13.00 6.12 -11.43
C PRO A 85 -12.52 5.94 -9.99
N PHE A 86 -11.70 6.88 -9.50
CA PHE A 86 -11.23 6.89 -8.11
C PHE A 86 -11.85 8.05 -7.33
N PRO A 87 -13.14 7.95 -6.94
CA PRO A 87 -13.87 9.04 -6.32
C PRO A 87 -13.31 9.40 -4.94
N PHE A 88 -13.61 10.63 -4.49
CA PHE A 88 -13.15 11.13 -3.20
C PHE A 88 -13.55 10.24 -2.02
N GLN A 89 -14.80 9.76 -2.00
CA GLN A 89 -15.29 8.91 -0.90
C GLN A 89 -14.50 7.61 -0.78
N GLU A 90 -14.25 6.93 -1.90
CA GLU A 90 -13.50 5.67 -1.91
C GLU A 90 -12.05 5.86 -1.45
N ARG A 91 -11.41 6.97 -1.84
CA ARG A 91 -10.09 7.33 -1.30
C ARG A 91 -10.14 7.54 0.22
N GLN A 92 -11.17 8.21 0.73
CA GLN A 92 -11.30 8.41 2.17
C GLN A 92 -11.52 7.08 2.91
N ASP A 93 -12.36 6.19 2.37
CA ASP A 93 -12.61 4.87 2.94
C ASP A 93 -11.31 4.04 3.01
N ILE A 94 -10.49 4.10 1.95
CA ILE A 94 -9.16 3.46 1.93
C ILE A 94 -8.23 4.09 2.97
N ILE A 95 -8.18 5.42 3.04
CA ILE A 95 -7.35 6.12 4.02
C ILE A 95 -7.74 5.70 5.44
N TRP A 96 -9.03 5.73 5.78
CA TRP A 96 -9.51 5.37 7.11
C TRP A 96 -9.19 3.92 7.47
N SER A 97 -9.43 2.99 6.54
CA SER A 97 -9.14 1.57 6.76
C SER A 97 -7.64 1.33 7.01
N ILE A 98 -6.76 1.94 6.21
CA ILE A 98 -5.31 1.81 6.40
C ILE A 98 -4.85 2.46 7.71
N CYS A 99 -5.36 3.64 8.07
CA CYS A 99 -5.06 4.27 9.34
C CYS A 99 -5.42 3.38 10.52
N GLN A 100 -6.59 2.74 10.49
CA GLN A 100 -7.00 1.80 11.54
C GLN A 100 -6.05 0.60 11.60
N SER A 101 -5.72 -0.04 10.47
CA SER A 101 -4.76 -1.15 10.45
C SER A 101 -3.37 -0.74 10.94
N LEU A 102 -2.89 0.48 10.66
CA LEU A 102 -1.62 0.98 11.17
C LEU A 102 -1.61 1.11 12.70
N VAL A 103 -2.69 1.61 13.30
CA VAL A 103 -2.89 1.68 14.75
C VAL A 103 -2.93 0.29 15.37
N ASP A 104 -3.70 -0.63 14.78
CA ASP A 104 -3.87 -2.00 15.28
C ASP A 104 -2.53 -2.77 15.26
N ASN A 105 -1.64 -2.46 14.31
CA ASN A 105 -0.29 -3.04 14.22
C ASN A 105 0.77 -2.31 15.07
N GLY A 106 0.41 -1.24 15.78
CA GLY A 106 1.33 -0.53 16.68
C GLY A 106 2.51 0.15 15.97
N ASN A 107 2.31 0.63 14.74
CA ASN A 107 3.38 1.27 13.95
C ASN A 107 3.88 2.57 14.61
N SER A 108 5.18 2.64 14.90
CA SER A 108 5.81 3.75 15.64
C SER A 108 5.90 5.06 14.84
N ASP A 109 6.00 4.99 13.51
CA ASP A 109 6.13 6.15 12.62
C ASP A 109 4.79 6.57 12.00
N TYR A 110 3.70 6.44 12.76
CA TYR A 110 2.32 6.61 12.27
C TYR A 110 2.08 7.89 11.47
N ASP A 111 2.62 9.02 11.94
CA ASP A 111 2.47 10.31 11.26
C ASP A 111 3.13 10.32 9.86
N GLU A 112 4.26 9.64 9.71
CA GLU A 112 4.98 9.54 8.44
C GLU A 112 4.26 8.58 7.48
N TYR A 113 3.67 7.48 7.99
CA TYR A 113 2.78 6.63 7.20
C TYR A 113 1.58 7.41 6.67
N ILE A 114 0.91 8.21 7.50
CA ILE A 114 -0.23 9.03 7.06
C ILE A 114 0.20 10.05 6.01
N ARG A 115 1.33 10.73 6.21
CA ARG A 115 1.85 11.71 5.25
C ARG A 115 2.06 11.07 3.88
N ARG A 116 2.75 9.92 3.84
CA ARG A 116 3.03 9.15 2.60
C ARG A 116 1.74 8.63 1.96
N LEU A 117 0.81 8.10 2.75
CA LEU A 117 -0.50 7.64 2.30
C LEU A 117 -1.27 8.74 1.58
N ARG A 118 -1.40 9.92 2.20
CA ARG A 118 -2.13 11.06 1.62
C ARG A 118 -1.46 11.58 0.34
N CYS A 119 -0.13 11.66 0.33
CA CYS A 119 0.61 12.08 -0.86
C CYS A 119 0.40 11.10 -2.03
N ALA A 120 0.58 9.80 -1.79
CA ALA A 120 0.46 8.78 -2.84
C ALA A 120 -0.98 8.65 -3.36
N ILE A 121 -1.97 8.55 -2.47
CA ILE A 121 -3.37 8.30 -2.88
C ILE A 121 -4.06 9.50 -3.53
N SER A 122 -3.54 10.71 -3.31
CA SER A 122 -4.01 11.92 -4.00
C SER A 122 -3.42 12.07 -5.40
N GLY A 123 -2.36 11.32 -5.73
CA GLY A 123 -1.58 11.51 -6.95
C GLY A 123 -0.56 12.64 -6.86
N LEU A 124 -0.43 13.32 -5.70
CA LEU A 124 0.50 14.43 -5.53
C LEU A 124 1.95 14.03 -5.84
N TYR A 125 2.30 12.77 -5.58
CA TYR A 125 3.61 12.20 -5.88
C TYR A 125 4.04 12.34 -7.35
N GLN A 126 3.10 12.45 -8.30
CA GLN A 126 3.42 12.64 -9.72
C GLN A 126 4.05 14.02 -9.97
N PHE A 127 3.76 15.00 -9.12
CA PHE A 127 4.37 16.32 -9.12
C PHE A 127 5.68 16.37 -8.31
N ASP A 128 6.00 15.32 -7.55
CA ASP A 128 7.19 15.22 -6.68
C ASP A 128 8.50 14.94 -7.44
N ARG A 129 8.56 15.14 -8.77
CA ARG A 129 9.81 15.06 -9.57
C ARG A 129 10.95 15.99 -9.08
N TYR A 130 10.70 16.86 -8.09
CA TYR A 130 11.62 17.87 -7.57
C TYR A 130 11.99 17.74 -6.08
N LEU A 131 11.57 16.71 -5.35
CA LEU A 131 11.90 16.57 -3.91
C LEU A 131 13.06 15.61 -3.64
N VAL A 132 14.00 15.50 -4.59
CA VAL A 132 15.33 14.93 -4.32
C VAL A 132 16.20 16.04 -3.73
N LYS A 133 16.58 15.84 -2.46
CA LYS A 133 17.70 16.44 -1.74
C LYS A 133 17.64 17.90 -1.26
N ASP A 134 17.04 18.87 -1.99
CA ASP A 134 17.39 20.28 -1.73
C ASP A 134 16.26 21.32 -1.58
N ASN A 135 14.97 20.94 -1.43
CA ASN A 135 13.89 21.94 -1.33
C ASN A 135 13.49 22.33 0.10
N GLY A 136 14.15 21.81 1.14
CA GLY A 136 14.10 22.34 2.51
C GLY A 136 12.74 22.46 3.20
N ARG A 137 11.63 21.96 2.62
CA ARG A 137 10.27 22.12 3.14
C ARG A 137 9.43 20.84 3.21
N GLU A 138 9.66 19.86 2.33
CA GLU A 138 8.86 18.63 2.29
C GLU A 138 9.77 17.39 2.17
N LEU A 139 9.50 16.37 2.99
CA LEU A 139 10.23 15.10 2.98
C LEU A 139 9.87 14.29 1.71
N PRO A 140 10.84 13.65 1.03
CA PRO A 140 10.55 12.82 -0.15
C PRO A 140 9.58 11.68 0.19
N LEU A 141 8.86 11.18 -0.82
CA LEU A 141 7.97 10.02 -0.67
C LEU A 141 8.76 8.71 -0.39
N TYR A 142 10.01 8.65 -0.85
CA TYR A 142 10.92 7.51 -0.72
C TYR A 142 12.23 7.93 -0.05
N GLY A 143 12.77 7.03 0.78
CA GLY A 143 14.03 7.22 1.48
C GLY A 143 13.89 8.08 2.74
N VAL A 144 14.30 7.53 3.88
CA VAL A 144 14.54 8.31 5.10
C VAL A 144 16.04 8.63 5.14
N TRP A 145 16.39 9.88 5.38
CA TRP A 145 17.78 10.25 5.60
C TRP A 145 18.24 9.66 6.94
N ASN A 146 19.27 8.80 6.90
CA ASN A 146 20.03 8.41 8.09
C ASN A 146 20.79 9.62 8.66
#